data_AF-A0A958YIL7-F1
#
_entry.id   AF-A0A958YIL7-F1
#
_cell.length_a   1.000
_cell.length_b   1.000
_cell.length_c   1.000
_cell.angle_alpha   90.00
_cell.angle_beta   90.00
_cell.angle_gamma   90.00
#
_symmetry.space_group_name_H-M   'P 1'
#
loop_
_entity.id
_entity.type
_entity.pdbx_description
1 polymer ?
#
loop_
_entity_poly.entity_id
_entity_poly.type
_entity_poly.pdbx_seq_one_letter_code
_entity_poly.pdbx_strand_id
1 'polypeptide(L)'
;GTLHWVSIKHAVKAEVRDYDRLFMDEAPDSHEDKDFMEFINPESLKLVTAFVEPSLKEAKNGDRFQFQRIGYFNVDKDATPNQLIFNKTVGLRDSWEKQKPAQNTNQSSSKPQQNQPQRKAIDVIQQLGKKYTNLPDAKQQKVKSEIQELAKNVSYDELQPLFNTATKKTGTRIAVMITLGVLFKKGLQSNTDTDTFISNALEDKEVLLVNEAKNIS
;
A
#
# COMPACT_ATOMS: atom_id res chain seq x y z
N GLY A 1 15.56 22.51 3.71
CA GLY A 1 14.24 22.16 3.15
C GLY A 1 13.62 23.40 2.54
N THR A 2 12.64 23.24 1.64
CA THR A 2 11.97 24.35 0.95
C THR A 2 10.47 24.27 1.19
N LEU A 3 9.86 25.41 1.52
CA LEU A 3 8.41 25.55 1.75
C LEU A 3 7.78 26.38 0.63
N HIS A 4 6.51 26.11 0.33
CA HIS A 4 5.70 27.02 -0.47
C HIS A 4 5.07 28.08 0.45
N TRP A 5 4.74 29.24 -0.11
CA TRP A 5 4.10 30.33 0.60
C TRP A 5 3.34 31.23 -0.39
N VAL A 6 2.39 32.02 0.11
CA VAL A 6 1.68 33.03 -0.68
C VAL A 6 1.74 34.37 0.05
N SER A 7 1.81 35.48 -0.68
CA SER A 7 1.80 36.83 -0.09
C SER A 7 0.39 37.22 0.36
N ILE A 8 0.16 37.43 1.66
CA ILE A 8 -1.18 37.77 2.18
C ILE A 8 -1.81 39.00 1.51
N LYS A 9 -1.02 40.03 1.20
CA LYS A 9 -1.53 41.25 0.55
C LYS A 9 -2.09 40.99 -0.86
N HIS A 10 -1.61 39.95 -1.53
CA HIS A 10 -1.92 39.64 -2.92
C HIS A 10 -2.76 38.36 -3.04
N ALA A 11 -2.84 37.57 -1.96
CA ALA A 11 -3.49 36.29 -1.94
C ALA A 11 -4.98 36.41 -2.28
N VAL A 12 -5.46 35.40 -3.00
CA VAL A 12 -6.87 35.27 -3.38
C VAL A 12 -7.47 34.19 -2.51
N LYS A 13 -8.62 34.49 -1.90
CA LYS A 13 -9.36 33.49 -1.13
C LYS A 13 -10.00 32.50 -2.10
N ALA A 14 -9.85 31.21 -1.83
CA ALA A 14 -10.46 30.13 -2.59
C ALA A 14 -11.04 29.08 -1.66
N GLU A 15 -12.06 28.37 -2.11
CA GLU A 15 -12.51 27.12 -1.49
C GLU A 15 -11.73 25.96 -2.12
N VAL A 16 -11.30 25.02 -1.28
CA VAL A 16 -10.69 23.77 -1.71
C VAL A 16 -11.56 22.62 -1.20
N ARG A 17 -12.03 21.80 -2.12
CA ARG A 17 -12.72 20.53 -1.84
C ARG A 17 -11.66 19.43 -1.81
N ASP A 18 -11.23 19.06 -0.60
CA ASP A 18 -10.28 17.95 -0.38
C ASP A 18 -11.07 16.64 -0.26
N TYR A 19 -11.02 15.84 -1.31
CA TYR A 19 -11.72 14.55 -1.36
C TYR A 19 -10.85 13.43 -0.81
N ASP A 20 -11.51 12.50 -0.11
CA ASP A 20 -10.97 11.19 0.25
C ASP A 20 -11.90 10.10 -0.32
N ARG A 21 -11.59 8.84 -0.03
CA ARG A 21 -12.42 7.68 -0.39
C ARG A 21 -13.85 7.88 0.09
N LEU A 22 -14.81 7.63 -0.81
CA LEU A 22 -16.25 7.77 -0.53
C LEU A 22 -16.74 6.77 0.51
N PHE A 23 -16.15 5.58 0.54
CA PHE A 23 -16.51 4.53 1.49
C PHE A 23 -15.33 4.24 2.43
N MET A 24 -15.66 3.87 3.66
CA MET A 24 -14.70 3.42 4.67
C MET A 24 -14.30 1.96 4.44
N ASP A 25 -15.18 1.19 3.81
CA ASP A 25 -14.95 -0.19 3.40
C ASP A 25 -14.42 -0.25 1.95
N GLU A 26 -13.53 -1.20 1.68
CA GLU A 26 -12.98 -1.42 0.34
C GLU A 26 -13.99 -2.09 -0.61
N ALA A 27 -14.94 -2.85 -0.06
CA ALA A 27 -16.00 -3.56 -0.78
C ALA A 27 -17.35 -3.36 -0.05
N PRO A 28 -17.90 -2.14 -0.02
CA PRO A 28 -19.09 -1.80 0.77
C PRO A 28 -20.36 -2.55 0.35
N ASP A 29 -20.41 -3.10 -0.86
CA ASP A 29 -21.51 -3.89 -1.42
C ASP A 29 -21.38 -5.40 -1.19
N SER A 30 -20.28 -5.85 -0.58
CA SER A 30 -20.02 -7.28 -0.33
C SER A 30 -20.65 -7.84 0.96
N HIS A 31 -21.29 -6.98 1.75
CA HIS A 31 -21.90 -7.34 3.04
C HIS A 31 -23.37 -7.73 2.83
N GLU A 32 -23.70 -9.03 2.94
CA GLU A 32 -25.07 -9.52 2.73
C GLU A 32 -26.08 -8.94 3.74
N ASP A 33 -25.62 -8.60 4.94
CA ASP A 33 -26.45 -8.16 6.07
C ASP A 33 -26.47 -6.63 6.29
N LYS A 34 -25.82 -5.83 5.42
CA LYS A 34 -25.71 -4.37 5.60
C LYS A 34 -25.89 -3.61 4.30
N ASP A 35 -26.52 -2.43 4.39
CA ASP A 35 -26.60 -1.53 3.25
C ASP A 35 -25.22 -0.88 2.99
N PHE A 36 -24.80 -0.79 1.73
CA PHE A 36 -23.54 -0.15 1.36
C PHE A 36 -23.47 1.33 1.79
N MET A 37 -24.63 1.99 1.92
CA MET A 37 -24.75 3.35 2.41
C MET A 37 -24.26 3.51 3.86
N GLU A 38 -24.29 2.45 4.66
CA GLU A 38 -23.75 2.45 6.03
C GLU A 38 -22.22 2.62 6.07
N PHE A 39 -21.54 2.34 4.96
CA PHE A 39 -20.09 2.47 4.84
C PHE A 39 -19.64 3.80 4.26
N ILE A 40 -20.55 4.76 4.03
CA ILE A 40 -20.16 6.10 3.57
C ILE A 40 -19.17 6.71 4.57
N ASN A 41 -18.06 7.20 4.04
CA ASN A 41 -17.07 7.93 4.80
C ASN A 41 -17.56 9.36 5.05
N PRO A 42 -17.87 9.76 6.30
CA PRO A 42 -18.30 11.12 6.59
C PRO A 42 -17.21 12.17 6.30
N GLU A 43 -15.95 11.72 6.24
CA GLU A 43 -14.78 12.56 5.94
C GLU A 43 -14.39 12.51 4.46
N SER A 44 -15.23 11.96 3.57
CA SER A 44 -14.94 11.83 2.13
C SER A 44 -14.80 13.17 1.41
N LEU A 45 -15.31 14.25 2.00
CA LEU A 45 -15.17 15.61 1.51
C LEU A 45 -14.90 16.56 2.67
N LYS A 46 -13.81 17.33 2.55
CA LYS A 46 -13.50 18.44 3.45
C LYS A 46 -13.46 19.74 2.67
N LEU A 47 -14.24 20.71 3.14
CA LEU A 47 -14.21 22.07 2.61
C LEU A 47 -13.16 22.89 3.37
N VAL A 48 -12.15 23.35 2.66
CA VAL A 48 -11.02 24.11 3.21
C VAL A 48 -11.04 25.50 2.61
N THR A 49 -11.01 26.53 3.46
CA THR A 49 -10.72 27.89 3.00
C THR A 49 -9.22 28.03 2.80
N ALA A 50 -8.80 28.29 1.56
CA ALA A 50 -7.40 28.42 1.16
C ALA A 50 -7.08 29.83 0.63
N PHE A 51 -5.79 30.13 0.58
CA PHE A 51 -5.23 31.33 -0.04
C PHE A 51 -4.32 30.92 -1.20
N VAL A 52 -4.59 31.45 -2.39
CA VAL A 52 -3.88 31.10 -3.62
C VAL A 52 -3.22 32.34 -4.25
N GLU A 53 -2.30 32.11 -5.20
CA GLU A 53 -1.60 33.19 -5.89
C GLU A 53 -2.52 34.02 -6.79
N PRO A 54 -2.21 35.32 -7.03
CA PRO A 54 -2.98 36.19 -7.91
C PRO A 54 -3.16 35.67 -9.34
N SER A 55 -2.19 34.89 -9.83
CA SER A 55 -2.21 34.31 -11.18
C SER A 55 -3.42 33.40 -11.42
N LEU A 56 -4.02 32.86 -10.36
CA LEU A 56 -5.15 31.95 -10.44
C LEU A 56 -6.51 32.68 -10.54
N LYS A 57 -6.56 34.02 -10.51
CA LYS A 57 -7.81 34.79 -10.68
C LYS A 57 -8.47 34.55 -12.03
N GLU A 58 -7.67 34.29 -13.07
CA GLU A 58 -8.16 34.10 -14.44
C GLU A 58 -8.36 32.63 -14.80
N ALA A 59 -8.23 31.73 -13.81
CA ALA A 59 -8.43 30.31 -14.01
C ALA A 59 -9.89 30.00 -14.39
N LYS A 60 -10.06 29.15 -15.40
CA LYS A 60 -11.36 28.78 -15.96
C LYS A 60 -11.78 27.40 -15.45
N ASN A 61 -13.08 27.14 -15.49
CA ASN A 61 -13.64 25.85 -15.09
C ASN A 61 -12.95 24.69 -15.83
N GLY A 62 -12.48 23.70 -15.08
CA GLY A 62 -11.76 22.55 -15.61
C GLY A 62 -10.25 22.78 -15.82
N ASP A 63 -9.72 23.99 -15.66
CA ASP A 63 -8.27 24.21 -15.67
C ASP A 63 -7.59 23.42 -14.56
N ARG A 64 -6.38 22.93 -14.84
CA ARG A 64 -5.63 21.99 -13.99
C ARG A 64 -4.32 22.60 -13.53
N PHE A 65 -4.02 22.47 -12.25
CA PHE A 65 -2.84 23.03 -11.62
C PHE A 65 -2.19 22.02 -10.67
N GLN A 66 -0.88 22.13 -10.51
CA GLN A 66 -0.16 21.48 -9.42
C GLN A 66 0.10 22.53 -8.33
N PHE A 67 -0.53 22.36 -7.17
CA PHE A 67 -0.19 23.18 -6.00
C PHE A 67 1.07 22.60 -5.36
N GLN A 68 2.11 23.42 -5.28
CA GLN A 68 3.44 22.98 -4.90
C GLN A 68 3.44 22.24 -3.57
N ARG A 69 4.00 21.02 -3.56
CA ARG A 69 4.09 20.15 -2.37
C ARG A 69 2.76 19.66 -1.79
N ILE A 70 1.62 19.97 -2.42
CA ILE A 70 0.29 19.57 -1.92
C ILE A 70 -0.30 18.48 -2.82
N GLY A 71 -0.52 18.79 -4.10
CA GLY A 71 -1.22 17.88 -5.00
C GLY A 71 -1.57 18.52 -6.33
N TYR A 72 -2.37 17.79 -7.10
CA TYR A 72 -2.99 18.27 -8.32
C TYR A 72 -4.43 18.65 -8.07
N PHE A 73 -4.85 19.77 -8.64
CA PHE A 73 -6.14 20.39 -8.45
C PHE A 73 -6.73 20.80 -9.80
N ASN A 74 -8.05 20.87 -9.87
CA ASN A 74 -8.75 21.51 -10.97
C ASN A 74 -9.80 22.50 -10.48
N VAL A 75 -10.11 23.49 -11.31
CA VAL A 75 -11.20 24.45 -11.03
C VAL A 75 -12.53 23.72 -11.17
N ASP A 76 -13.36 23.78 -10.12
CA ASP A 76 -14.68 23.17 -10.08
C ASP A 76 -15.64 23.91 -11.03
N LYS A 77 -16.66 23.21 -11.53
CA LYS A 77 -17.70 23.79 -12.40
C LYS A 77 -18.58 24.81 -11.68
N ASP A 78 -18.69 24.71 -10.36
CA ASP A 78 -19.45 25.60 -9.47
C ASP A 78 -18.66 26.89 -9.19
N ALA A 79 -17.40 26.99 -9.65
CA ALA A 79 -16.62 28.21 -9.50
C ALA A 79 -17.26 29.37 -10.29
N THR A 80 -17.19 30.57 -9.71
CA THR A 80 -17.71 31.80 -10.30
C THR A 80 -16.59 32.84 -10.38
N PRO A 81 -16.74 33.92 -11.17
CA PRO A 81 -15.76 35.00 -11.23
C PRO A 81 -15.40 35.61 -9.86
N ASN A 82 -16.28 35.48 -8.86
CA ASN A 82 -16.10 36.01 -7.51
C ASN A 82 -15.70 34.94 -6.47
N GLN A 83 -15.77 33.65 -6.83
CA GLN A 83 -15.49 32.54 -5.93
C GLN A 83 -14.74 31.44 -6.69
N LEU A 84 -13.44 31.36 -6.42
CA LEU A 84 -12.60 30.26 -6.89
C LEU A 84 -12.86 29.02 -6.04
N ILE A 85 -13.14 27.91 -6.69
CA ILE A 85 -13.35 26.61 -6.05
C ILE A 85 -12.42 25.62 -6.76
N PHE A 86 -11.58 24.94 -5.98
CA PHE A 86 -10.68 23.91 -6.48
C PHE A 86 -11.04 22.55 -5.90
N ASN A 87 -11.10 21.54 -6.75
CA ASN A 87 -11.15 20.14 -6.33
C ASN A 87 -9.74 19.58 -6.29
N LYS A 88 -9.40 18.91 -5.19
CA LYS A 88 -8.17 18.12 -5.16
C LYS A 88 -8.38 16.84 -5.96
N THR A 89 -7.67 16.72 -7.07
CA THR A 89 -7.70 15.53 -7.91
C THR A 89 -6.93 14.38 -7.26
N VAL A 90 -5.71 14.65 -6.80
CA VAL A 90 -4.87 13.67 -6.10
C VAL A 90 -3.74 14.37 -5.34
N GLY A 91 -3.36 13.83 -4.18
CA GLY A 91 -2.18 14.29 -3.44
C GLY A 91 -0.86 13.92 -4.15
N LEU A 92 0.24 14.60 -3.80
CA LEU A 92 1.55 14.18 -4.28
C LEU A 92 1.98 12.87 -3.61
N ARG A 93 2.79 12.10 -4.33
CA ARG A 93 3.44 10.92 -3.77
C ARG A 93 4.49 11.38 -2.75
N ASP A 94 4.19 11.19 -1.48
CA ASP A 94 5.17 11.40 -0.43
C ASP A 94 6.13 10.20 -0.43
N SER A 95 7.42 10.46 -0.66
CA SER A 95 8.47 9.43 -0.70
C SER A 95 9.13 9.21 0.67
N TRP A 96 8.68 9.94 1.70
CA TRP A 96 9.06 9.67 3.08
C TRP A 96 8.25 8.48 3.58
N GLU A 97 8.91 7.39 3.96
CA GLU A 97 8.30 6.21 4.60
C GLU A 97 7.37 6.67 5.74
N LYS A 98 6.04 6.60 5.55
CA LYS A 98 5.10 6.87 6.63
C LYS A 98 5.16 5.72 7.63
N GLN A 99 5.68 6.06 8.80
CA GLN A 99 5.36 5.40 10.07
C GLN A 99 3.86 5.10 10.12
N LYS A 100 3.53 3.88 10.54
CA LYS A 100 2.16 3.44 10.79
C LYS A 100 1.48 4.49 11.69
N PRO A 101 0.30 5.03 11.33
CA PRO A 101 -0.40 5.94 12.21
C PRO A 101 -0.62 5.26 13.56
N ALA A 102 -0.24 5.96 14.64
CA ALA A 102 -0.33 5.46 16.00
C ALA A 102 -1.77 5.00 16.29
N GLN A 103 -1.92 3.71 16.53
CA GLN A 103 -3.14 3.16 17.09
C GLN A 103 -3.25 3.69 18.53
N ASN A 104 -4.25 4.52 18.79
CA ASN A 104 -4.66 4.87 20.14
C ASN A 104 -5.06 3.57 20.85
N THR A 105 -4.17 3.07 21.69
CA THR A 105 -4.49 2.10 22.73
C THR A 105 -5.34 2.80 23.78
N ASN A 106 -6.63 2.46 23.87
CA ASN A 106 -7.27 2.18 25.15
C ASN A 106 -8.68 1.56 25.01
N GLN A 107 -8.79 0.40 25.66
CA GLN A 107 -9.96 -0.21 26.33
C GLN A 107 -10.99 -1.03 25.52
N SER A 108 -10.74 -2.34 25.52
CA SER A 108 -11.56 -3.36 26.19
C SER A 108 -13.09 -3.30 26.03
N SER A 109 -13.62 -4.02 25.05
CA SER A 109 -14.82 -4.85 25.24
C SER A 109 -14.96 -5.87 24.10
N SER A 110 -15.25 -7.11 24.49
CA SER A 110 -15.35 -8.31 23.66
C SER A 110 -16.56 -8.29 22.71
N LYS A 111 -16.32 -8.42 21.39
CA LYS A 111 -17.30 -8.91 20.39
C LYS A 111 -16.58 -9.68 19.27
N PRO A 112 -17.26 -10.63 18.60
CA PRO A 112 -16.64 -11.59 17.70
C PRO A 112 -16.14 -10.92 16.42
N GLN A 113 -14.95 -11.32 16.02
CA GLN A 113 -14.18 -10.74 14.92
C GLN A 113 -14.57 -11.41 13.60
N GLN A 114 -15.17 -10.68 12.67
CA GLN A 114 -15.29 -11.08 11.27
C GLN A 114 -14.79 -9.97 10.33
N ASN A 115 -13.59 -10.25 9.80
CA ASN A 115 -12.99 -9.95 8.50
C ASN A 115 -13.29 -8.62 7.77
N GLN A 116 -12.34 -7.67 7.89
CA GLN A 116 -11.88 -6.88 6.74
C GLN A 116 -11.24 -7.82 5.69
N PRO A 117 -11.25 -7.51 4.38
CA PRO A 117 -10.46 -8.25 3.41
C PRO A 117 -8.98 -7.99 3.69
N GLN A 118 -8.39 -8.79 4.58
CA GLN A 118 -6.95 -8.89 4.70
C GLN A 118 -6.42 -9.33 3.35
N ARG A 119 -5.62 -8.48 2.69
CA ARG A 119 -4.78 -8.92 1.56
C ARG A 119 -4.14 -10.24 1.96
N LYS A 120 -4.31 -11.27 1.14
CA LYS A 120 -3.84 -12.61 1.46
C LYS A 120 -2.36 -12.52 1.80
N ALA A 121 -1.93 -13.26 2.82
CA ALA A 121 -0.55 -13.22 3.30
C ALA A 121 0.45 -13.46 2.13
N ILE A 122 0.07 -14.33 1.19
CA ILE A 122 0.85 -14.62 -0.02
C ILE A 122 1.06 -13.41 -0.94
N ASP A 123 0.10 -12.49 -1.05
CA ASP A 123 0.22 -11.30 -1.89
C ASP A 123 1.22 -10.30 -1.28
N VAL A 124 1.20 -10.17 0.04
CA VAL A 124 2.14 -9.33 0.79
C VAL A 124 3.55 -9.89 0.68
N ILE A 125 3.72 -11.21 0.85
CA ILE A 125 5.00 -11.90 0.67
C ILE A 125 5.59 -11.66 -0.73
N GLN A 126 4.77 -11.74 -1.78
CA GLN A 126 5.22 -11.44 -3.14
C GLN A 126 5.66 -9.98 -3.30
N GLN A 127 4.95 -9.03 -2.69
CA GLN A 127 5.35 -7.61 -2.72
C GLN A 127 6.68 -7.37 -2.01
N LEU A 128 6.91 -8.02 -0.86
CA LEU A 128 8.18 -7.97 -0.12
C LEU A 128 9.31 -8.59 -0.94
N GLY A 129 9.07 -9.76 -1.55
CA GLY A 129 10.03 -10.45 -2.41
C GLY A 129 10.52 -9.60 -3.59
N LYS A 130 9.64 -8.83 -4.25
CA LYS A 130 10.02 -7.96 -5.40
C LYS A 130 11.14 -6.97 -5.10
N LYS A 131 11.30 -6.56 -3.83
CA LYS A 131 12.32 -5.57 -3.42
C LYS A 131 13.47 -6.19 -2.64
N TYR A 132 13.37 -7.47 -2.25
CA TYR A 132 14.22 -8.10 -1.25
C TYR A 132 15.72 -7.97 -1.54
N THR A 133 16.15 -8.28 -2.77
CA THR A 133 17.56 -8.22 -3.19
C THR A 133 18.13 -6.81 -3.27
N ASN A 134 17.27 -5.77 -3.33
CA ASN A 134 17.69 -4.37 -3.44
C ASN A 134 17.77 -3.67 -2.07
N LEU A 135 17.46 -4.38 -0.98
CA LEU A 135 17.51 -3.84 0.37
C LEU A 135 18.91 -4.02 0.97
N PRO A 136 19.38 -3.08 1.82
CA PRO A 136 20.57 -3.29 2.65
C PRO A 136 20.37 -4.48 3.62
N ASP A 137 21.44 -5.17 3.99
CA ASP A 137 21.42 -6.39 4.81
C ASP A 137 20.59 -6.26 6.09
N ALA A 138 20.70 -5.13 6.80
CA ALA A 138 19.93 -4.86 8.02
C ALA A 138 18.41 -4.78 7.76
N LYS A 139 17.99 -4.30 6.57
CA LYS A 139 16.57 -4.29 6.16
C LYS A 139 16.14 -5.67 5.63
N GLN A 140 17.02 -6.42 4.98
CA GLN A 140 16.72 -7.79 4.53
C GLN A 140 16.32 -8.71 5.69
N GLN A 141 17.04 -8.66 6.81
CA GLN A 141 16.72 -9.47 8.01
C GLN A 141 15.33 -9.15 8.59
N LYS A 142 14.95 -7.87 8.61
CA LYS A 142 13.61 -7.43 9.05
C LYS A 142 12.53 -7.95 8.11
N VAL A 143 12.73 -7.79 6.80
CA VAL A 143 11.78 -8.28 5.79
C VAL A 143 11.68 -9.80 5.80
N LYS A 144 12.79 -10.52 6.02
CA LYS A 144 12.79 -11.98 6.20
C LYS A 144 11.92 -12.39 7.38
N SER A 145 12.05 -11.71 8.52
CA SER A 145 11.24 -11.98 9.71
C SER A 145 9.75 -11.72 9.45
N GLU A 146 9.43 -10.66 8.71
CA GLU A 146 8.05 -10.34 8.30
C GLU A 146 7.47 -11.40 7.35
N ILE A 147 8.24 -11.85 6.35
CA ILE A 147 7.85 -12.95 5.46
C ILE A 147 7.61 -14.22 6.27
N GLN A 148 8.47 -14.54 7.23
CA GLN A 148 8.30 -15.72 8.08
C GLN A 148 7.03 -15.67 8.93
N GLU A 149 6.67 -14.49 9.44
CA GLU A 149 5.44 -14.31 10.22
C GLU A 149 4.20 -14.47 9.32
N LEU A 150 4.19 -13.81 8.16
CA LEU A 150 3.12 -13.92 7.19
C LEU A 150 2.95 -15.36 6.68
N ALA A 151 4.06 -16.07 6.46
CA ALA A 151 4.08 -17.46 6.01
C ALA A 151 3.35 -18.43 6.95
N LYS A 152 3.19 -18.09 8.24
CA LYS A 152 2.39 -18.90 9.17
C LYS A 152 0.92 -18.99 8.74
N ASN A 153 0.43 -18.02 7.97
CA ASN A 153 -0.96 -17.94 7.50
C ASN A 153 -1.11 -18.22 6.00
N VAL A 154 -0.12 -18.87 5.38
CA VAL A 154 -0.14 -19.28 3.96
C VAL A 154 -0.40 -20.79 3.87
N SER A 155 -1.21 -21.22 2.90
CA SER A 155 -1.37 -22.65 2.58
C SER A 155 -0.40 -23.11 1.48
N TYR A 156 -0.19 -24.42 1.35
CA TYR A 156 0.62 -24.98 0.25
C TYR A 156 0.02 -24.63 -1.12
N ASP A 157 -1.30 -24.72 -1.27
CA ASP A 157 -2.01 -24.44 -2.53
C ASP A 157 -1.82 -22.99 -3.00
N GLU A 158 -1.64 -22.05 -2.06
CA GLU A 158 -1.32 -20.65 -2.37
C GLU A 158 0.14 -20.45 -2.79
N LEU A 159 1.05 -21.28 -2.26
CA LEU A 159 2.48 -21.17 -2.50
C LEU A 159 2.93 -21.88 -3.79
N GLN A 160 2.38 -23.07 -4.06
CA GLN A 160 2.79 -23.96 -5.17
C GLN A 160 2.84 -23.24 -6.54
N PRO A 161 1.86 -22.38 -6.93
CA PRO A 161 1.92 -21.67 -8.21
C PRO A 161 3.17 -20.79 -8.37
N LEU A 162 3.75 -20.33 -7.26
CA LEU A 162 4.93 -19.46 -7.27
C LEU A 162 6.25 -20.21 -7.50
N PHE A 163 6.27 -21.55 -7.48
CA PHE A 163 7.47 -22.32 -7.84
C PHE A 163 7.86 -22.11 -9.30
N ASN A 164 6.90 -21.78 -10.17
CA ASN A 164 7.12 -21.44 -11.58
C ASN A 164 7.56 -19.98 -11.80
N THR A 165 7.96 -19.27 -10.75
CA THR A 165 8.45 -17.89 -10.86
C THR A 165 9.71 -17.84 -11.71
N ALA A 166 9.70 -16.97 -12.74
CA ALA A 166 10.83 -16.79 -13.66
C ALA A 166 12.17 -16.58 -12.93
N THR A 167 13.24 -17.21 -13.42
CA THR A 167 14.57 -17.21 -12.80
C THR A 167 15.10 -15.81 -12.49
N LYS A 168 14.87 -14.83 -13.38
CA LYS A 168 15.24 -13.41 -13.22
C LYS A 168 14.55 -12.68 -12.05
N LYS A 169 13.48 -13.24 -11.48
CA LYS A 169 12.74 -12.66 -10.34
C LYS A 169 13.27 -13.22 -9.02
N THR A 170 14.58 -13.12 -8.80
CA THR A 170 15.29 -13.74 -7.67
C THR A 170 14.67 -13.40 -6.32
N GLY A 171 14.37 -12.13 -6.04
CA GLY A 171 13.80 -11.73 -4.75
C GLY A 171 12.44 -12.38 -4.45
N THR A 172 11.61 -12.61 -5.48
CA THR A 172 10.35 -13.35 -5.31
C THR A 172 10.61 -14.82 -5.00
N ARG A 173 11.59 -15.45 -5.69
CA ARG A 173 11.99 -16.84 -5.41
C ARG A 173 12.57 -17.01 -4.00
N ILE A 174 13.33 -16.03 -3.49
CA ILE A 174 13.81 -16.02 -2.11
C ILE A 174 12.64 -15.97 -1.13
N ALA A 175 11.65 -15.10 -1.35
CA ALA A 175 10.48 -15.02 -0.48
C ALA A 175 9.66 -16.32 -0.47
N VAL A 176 9.53 -16.98 -1.64
CA VAL A 176 8.89 -18.29 -1.77
C VAL A 176 9.69 -19.36 -1.01
N MET A 177 11.02 -19.36 -1.10
CA MET A 177 11.90 -20.29 -0.37
C MET A 177 11.78 -20.13 1.15
N ILE A 178 11.78 -18.90 1.65
CA ILE A 178 11.59 -18.59 3.07
C ILE A 178 10.21 -19.09 3.54
N THR A 179 9.17 -18.87 2.73
CA THR A 179 7.80 -19.31 3.02
C THR A 179 7.72 -20.84 3.09
N LEU A 180 8.34 -21.54 2.13
CA LEU A 180 8.41 -22.99 2.09
C LEU A 180 9.08 -23.56 3.36
N GLY A 181 10.18 -22.95 3.81
CA GLY A 181 10.84 -23.32 5.06
C GLY A 181 9.96 -23.21 6.30
N VAL A 182 9.07 -22.21 6.35
CA VAL A 182 8.09 -22.09 7.44
C VAL A 182 7.03 -23.18 7.35
N LEU A 183 6.55 -23.52 6.15
CA LEU A 183 5.56 -24.58 5.97
C LEU A 183 6.12 -25.96 6.36
N PHE A 184 7.38 -26.26 6.02
CA PHE A 184 8.04 -27.48 6.50
C PHE A 184 8.13 -27.54 8.02
N LYS A 185 8.46 -26.42 8.69
CA LYS A 185 8.42 -26.34 10.17
C LYS A 185 7.02 -26.52 10.75
N LYS A 186 5.98 -26.22 9.97
CA LYS A 186 4.57 -26.49 10.33
C LYS A 186 4.12 -27.92 10.00
N GLY A 187 5.00 -28.78 9.48
CA GLY A 187 4.72 -30.18 9.19
C GLY A 187 4.29 -30.48 7.75
N LEU A 188 4.45 -29.53 6.81
CA LEU A 188 4.31 -29.84 5.38
C LEU A 188 5.32 -30.93 4.99
N GLN A 189 4.83 -31.98 4.33
CA GLN A 189 5.68 -33.04 3.78
C GLN A 189 6.28 -32.60 2.45
N SER A 190 7.51 -33.01 2.18
CA SER A 190 8.10 -32.76 0.86
C SER A 190 7.38 -33.57 -0.21
N ASN A 191 7.36 -33.03 -1.42
CA ASN A 191 6.83 -33.66 -2.62
C ASN A 191 7.70 -33.29 -3.83
N THR A 192 7.34 -33.84 -5.00
CA THR A 192 8.09 -33.62 -6.25
C THR A 192 8.27 -32.14 -6.60
N ASP A 193 7.27 -31.30 -6.37
CA ASP A 193 7.31 -29.88 -6.71
C ASP A 193 8.25 -29.10 -5.77
N THR A 194 8.18 -29.38 -4.47
CA THR A 194 9.06 -28.76 -3.48
C THR A 194 10.51 -29.20 -3.67
N ASP A 195 10.74 -30.49 -3.91
CA ASP A 195 12.08 -31.04 -4.15
C ASP A 195 12.70 -30.43 -5.42
N THR A 196 11.92 -30.34 -6.50
CA THR A 196 12.36 -29.72 -7.76
C THR A 196 12.69 -28.25 -7.56
N PHE A 197 11.85 -27.51 -6.83
CA PHE A 197 12.08 -26.09 -6.55
C PHE A 197 13.33 -25.86 -5.69
N ILE A 198 13.57 -26.70 -4.67
CA ILE A 198 14.76 -26.63 -3.80
C ILE A 198 16.02 -26.98 -4.59
N SER A 199 16.01 -28.06 -5.37
CA SER A 199 17.15 -28.47 -6.19
C SER A 199 17.56 -27.36 -7.18
N ASN A 200 16.59 -26.77 -7.89
CA ASN A 200 16.83 -25.66 -8.80
C ASN A 200 17.36 -24.40 -8.09
N ALA A 201 16.99 -24.19 -6.82
CA ALA A 201 17.48 -23.07 -6.03
C ALA A 201 18.90 -23.29 -5.48
N LEU A 202 19.28 -24.54 -5.20
CA LEU A 202 20.64 -24.90 -4.77
C LEU A 202 21.68 -24.66 -5.87
N GLU A 203 21.28 -24.79 -7.14
CA GLU A 203 22.12 -24.55 -8.32
C GLU A 203 22.10 -23.09 -8.81
N ASP A 204 21.40 -22.19 -8.11
CA ASP A 204 21.24 -20.81 -8.54
C ASP A 204 22.52 -19.97 -8.35
N LYS A 205 22.68 -18.91 -9.15
CA LYS A 205 23.80 -17.97 -9.04
C LYS A 205 23.66 -17.04 -7.85
N GLU A 206 22.43 -16.85 -7.37
CA GLU A 206 22.11 -15.92 -6.30
C GLU A 206 22.32 -16.53 -4.91
N VAL A 207 23.39 -16.09 -4.25
CA VAL A 207 23.88 -16.64 -2.97
C VAL A 207 22.81 -16.62 -1.88
N LEU A 208 21.98 -15.56 -1.82
CA LEU A 208 20.90 -15.47 -0.84
C LEU A 208 19.85 -16.57 -1.04
N LEU A 209 19.49 -16.88 -2.28
CA LEU A 209 18.53 -17.94 -2.58
C LEU A 209 19.11 -19.31 -2.25
N VAL A 210 20.36 -19.56 -2.62
CA VAL A 210 21.08 -20.80 -2.30
C VAL A 210 21.16 -21.03 -0.78
N ASN A 211 21.44 -19.97 -0.01
CA ASN A 211 21.52 -20.06 1.45
C ASN A 211 20.17 -20.41 2.08
N GLU A 212 19.06 -19.83 1.60
CA GLU A 212 17.73 -20.22 2.10
C GLU A 212 17.38 -21.66 1.71
N ALA A 213 17.75 -22.10 0.51
CA ALA A 213 17.51 -23.48 0.06
C ALA A 213 18.27 -24.49 0.94
N LYS A 214 19.55 -24.23 1.23
CA LYS A 214 20.38 -25.06 2.12
C LYS A 214 19.85 -25.19 3.55
N ASN A 215 19.11 -24.18 4.02
CA ASN A 215 18.54 -24.21 5.37
C ASN A 215 17.32 -25.12 5.49
N ILE A 216 16.75 -25.57 4.36
CA ILE A 216 15.50 -26.34 4.33
C ILE A 216 15.60 -27.65 3.55
N SER A 217 16.69 -27.87 2.80
CA SER A 217 17.10 -29.14 2.21
C SER A 217 17.67 -30.08 3.26
#